data_AF-A0A0P7BBY8-F1
#
_entry.id   AF-A0A0P7BBY8-F1
#
_cell.length_a   1.000
_cell.length_b   1.000
_cell.length_c   1.000
_cell.angle_alpha   90.00
_cell.angle_beta   90.00
_cell.angle_gamma   90.00
#
_symmetry.space_group_name_H-M   'P 1'
#
loop_
_entity.id
_entity.type
_entity.pdbx_description
1 polymer ?
#
loop_
_entity_poly.entity_id
_entity_poly.type
_entity_poly.pdbx_seq_one_letter_code
_entity_poly.pdbx_strand_id
1 'polypeptide(L)'
;MNFKLLVRFAFFFSIALNISAQGYHSILITEIFADPTPSRGLPDKEFIELYNNSNSVVSLKGFELHYNTSQVTLPDFELQPGAYVIAARFNNAELFEPYGDVISLSQFSLLNSGTTLTLYNADGQLVFEVAYSSDWYSPGRDQGYSLEMIDLNYACKDFENWTSSLSELGATPGEANASANSIVDTEPPKLLSYSSEDNLVYQLIFSENINESVGDLVVVLEPGVINIAEFRIVEGNRLIVELESEITSGDSFTLTIDGVADCTGNSADILELELSNIRKAEPGDLLLSEVLFNPRPGGSDFVEIVNISDQKLSLRELGFSRKNTIGEIEEPDLIGNNIIIEPGQYLCFTEDKQAQVINYPKAVESNIIEIASLPSYTNETGEVLLIDSDYRIFDSFEYHEDMHHVSIDDPDGVSLERVIQNNSAVNTFWQSASASENYATPGYGAVPANVDDRFRLVLSPEVFTPDNDGIDEETTISINAQDGGVLDISIFDINGVLVKTISKNQYTNRFFTTQWDGSDATGENLSMGYYIVVAQYITDGDVLSQRAKILLAKAR
;
A
#
# COMPACT_ATOMS: atom_id res chain seq x y z
N MET A 1 -62.69 -16.85 -25.12
CA MET A 1 -62.24 -18.26 -25.07
C MET A 1 -61.34 -18.49 -26.28
N ASN A 2 -60.02 -18.42 -26.12
CA ASN A 2 -59.10 -18.77 -27.22
C ASN A 2 -57.74 -19.22 -26.66
N PHE A 3 -57.34 -20.37 -27.18
CA PHE A 3 -56.39 -21.36 -26.68
C PHE A 3 -54.91 -20.97 -26.87
N LYS A 4 -54.57 -19.67 -26.78
CA LYS A 4 -53.21 -19.16 -27.07
C LYS A 4 -52.46 -18.59 -25.86
N LEU A 5 -53.11 -18.49 -24.70
CA LEU A 5 -52.48 -17.96 -23.48
C LEU A 5 -51.83 -19.05 -22.60
N LEU A 6 -52.16 -20.34 -22.81
CA LEU A 6 -51.63 -21.44 -21.97
C LEU A 6 -50.26 -21.98 -22.41
N VAL A 7 -49.80 -21.72 -23.63
CA VAL A 7 -48.57 -22.33 -24.17
C VAL A 7 -47.32 -21.49 -23.88
N ARG A 8 -47.44 -20.19 -23.60
CA ARG A 8 -46.29 -19.33 -23.25
C ARG A 8 -45.91 -19.37 -21.77
N PHE A 9 -46.86 -19.71 -20.87
CA PHE A 9 -46.56 -19.88 -19.45
C PHE A 9 -45.82 -21.19 -19.17
N ALA A 10 -46.11 -22.27 -19.91
CA ALA A 10 -45.38 -23.54 -19.78
C ALA A 10 -43.93 -23.46 -20.30
N PHE A 11 -43.66 -22.63 -21.32
CA PHE A 11 -42.32 -22.51 -21.93
C PHE A 11 -41.36 -21.64 -21.09
N PHE A 12 -41.87 -20.58 -20.44
CA PHE A 12 -41.06 -19.79 -19.48
C PHE A 12 -40.84 -20.52 -18.15
N PHE A 13 -41.81 -21.32 -17.70
CA PHE A 13 -41.66 -22.12 -16.47
C PHE A 13 -40.65 -23.27 -16.66
N SER A 14 -40.60 -23.92 -17.83
CA SER A 14 -39.60 -24.95 -18.14
C SER A 14 -38.19 -24.42 -18.44
N ILE A 15 -38.03 -23.18 -18.89
CA ILE A 15 -36.70 -22.56 -19.06
C ILE A 15 -36.16 -22.06 -17.71
N ALA A 16 -36.99 -21.48 -16.85
CA ALA A 16 -36.60 -21.07 -15.51
C ALA A 16 -36.23 -22.26 -14.59
N LEU A 17 -36.93 -23.41 -14.71
CA LEU A 17 -36.61 -24.63 -13.95
C LEU A 17 -35.29 -25.31 -14.34
N ASN A 18 -34.80 -25.11 -15.57
CA ASN A 18 -33.51 -25.68 -16.00
C ASN A 18 -32.33 -24.80 -15.59
N ILE A 19 -32.51 -23.46 -15.56
CA ILE A 19 -31.45 -22.52 -15.16
C ILE A 19 -31.15 -22.64 -13.65
N SER A 20 -32.13 -22.99 -12.81
CA SER A 20 -31.91 -23.20 -11.37
C SER A 20 -31.28 -24.56 -11.01
N ALA A 21 -31.32 -25.54 -11.92
CA ALA A 21 -30.89 -26.91 -11.65
C ALA A 21 -29.36 -27.12 -11.75
N GLN A 22 -28.66 -26.22 -12.45
CA GLN A 22 -27.21 -26.30 -12.71
C GLN A 22 -26.48 -25.00 -12.33
N GLY A 23 -27.11 -24.17 -11.51
CA GLY A 23 -26.50 -22.96 -10.95
C GLY A 23 -25.58 -23.27 -9.79
N TYR A 24 -25.01 -22.22 -9.20
CA TYR A 24 -24.13 -22.35 -8.03
C TYR A 24 -24.81 -23.12 -6.89
N HIS A 25 -24.07 -24.03 -6.26
CA HIS A 25 -24.49 -24.95 -5.21
C HIS A 25 -25.61 -25.93 -5.57
N SER A 26 -25.95 -26.09 -6.86
CA SER A 26 -26.91 -27.11 -7.28
C SER A 26 -26.34 -28.53 -7.18
N ILE A 27 -25.04 -28.67 -7.41
CA ILE A 27 -24.24 -29.86 -7.13
C ILE A 27 -23.15 -29.47 -6.13
N LEU A 28 -22.98 -30.25 -5.07
CA LEU A 28 -21.94 -30.04 -4.05
C LEU A 28 -20.89 -31.14 -4.17
N ILE A 29 -19.63 -30.82 -3.86
CA ILE A 29 -18.66 -31.85 -3.46
C ILE A 29 -18.86 -32.04 -1.96
N THR A 30 -19.25 -33.24 -1.51
CA THR A 30 -19.59 -33.51 -0.10
C THR A 30 -18.52 -34.28 0.65
N GLU A 31 -17.68 -35.02 -0.08
CA GLU A 31 -16.62 -35.84 0.51
C GLU A 31 -15.38 -35.85 -0.38
N ILE A 32 -14.19 -35.78 0.22
CA ILE A 32 -12.89 -35.77 -0.46
C ILE A 32 -11.98 -36.81 0.19
N PHE A 33 -11.69 -37.90 -0.50
CA PHE A 33 -10.81 -38.97 0.00
C PHE A 33 -9.41 -38.87 -0.61
N ALA A 34 -8.66 -37.84 -0.21
CA ALA A 34 -7.37 -37.47 -0.83
C ALA A 34 -6.20 -38.36 -0.39
N ASP A 35 -6.15 -38.82 0.86
CA ASP A 35 -5.10 -39.71 1.35
C ASP A 35 -5.68 -41.04 1.87
N PRO A 36 -5.99 -42.00 0.98
CA PRO A 36 -6.69 -43.22 1.36
C PRO A 36 -5.79 -44.25 2.07
N THR A 37 -4.51 -43.95 2.31
CA THR A 37 -3.53 -44.87 2.89
C THR A 37 -3.15 -44.43 4.31
N PRO A 38 -3.08 -45.33 5.31
CA PRO A 38 -3.40 -46.76 5.22
C PRO A 38 -4.92 -47.01 5.15
N SER A 39 -5.32 -48.00 4.35
CA SER A 39 -6.73 -48.38 4.24
C SER A 39 -7.32 -48.81 5.59
N ARG A 40 -8.54 -48.35 5.85
CA ARG A 40 -9.35 -48.69 7.05
C ARG A 40 -10.51 -49.65 6.73
N GLY A 41 -10.49 -50.27 5.56
CA GLY A 41 -11.54 -51.18 5.09
C GLY A 41 -12.12 -50.80 3.73
N LEU A 42 -11.89 -49.57 3.27
CA LEU A 42 -12.21 -49.09 1.93
C LEU A 42 -11.06 -49.34 0.94
N PRO A 43 -11.33 -49.33 -0.38
CA PRO A 43 -10.28 -49.29 -1.39
C PRO A 43 -9.27 -48.17 -1.09
N ASP A 44 -7.98 -48.46 -1.24
CA ASP A 44 -6.87 -47.52 -1.05
C ASP A 44 -6.70 -46.60 -2.27
N LYS A 45 -7.81 -45.99 -2.72
CA LYS A 45 -7.90 -45.19 -3.94
C LYS A 45 -8.69 -43.91 -3.69
N GLU A 46 -8.30 -42.85 -4.37
CA GLU A 46 -8.92 -41.53 -4.22
C GLU A 46 -10.31 -41.50 -4.86
N PHE A 47 -11.22 -40.74 -4.25
CA PHE A 47 -12.49 -40.34 -4.83
C PHE A 47 -12.88 -38.95 -4.32
N ILE A 48 -13.80 -38.31 -5.05
CA ILE A 48 -14.68 -37.27 -4.49
C ILE A 48 -16.12 -37.73 -4.60
N GLU A 49 -16.99 -37.23 -3.74
CA GLU A 49 -18.42 -37.47 -3.80
C GLU A 49 -19.16 -36.22 -4.25
N LEU A 50 -20.09 -36.39 -5.19
CA LEU A 50 -20.98 -35.33 -5.66
C LEU A 50 -22.40 -35.56 -5.15
N TYR A 51 -23.03 -34.51 -4.65
CA TYR A 51 -24.41 -34.52 -4.17
C TYR A 51 -25.27 -33.54 -4.95
N ASN A 52 -26.46 -33.96 -5.38
CA ASN A 52 -27.43 -33.05 -6.00
C ASN A 52 -28.28 -32.36 -4.93
N ASN A 53 -27.94 -31.12 -4.65
CA ASN A 53 -28.62 -30.25 -3.69
C ASN A 53 -29.82 -29.50 -4.29
N SER A 54 -30.10 -29.70 -5.58
CA SER A 54 -31.27 -29.13 -6.25
C SER A 54 -32.53 -30.00 -6.07
N ASN A 55 -33.68 -29.42 -6.37
CA ASN A 55 -34.97 -30.13 -6.38
C ASN A 55 -35.30 -30.80 -7.74
N SER A 56 -34.31 -30.91 -8.63
CA SER A 56 -34.47 -31.40 -10.01
C SER A 56 -33.37 -32.39 -10.40
N VAL A 57 -33.64 -33.27 -11.36
CA VAL A 57 -32.60 -34.17 -11.91
C VAL A 57 -31.56 -33.33 -12.64
N VAL A 58 -30.28 -33.58 -12.38
CA VAL A 58 -29.16 -32.89 -13.00
C VAL A 58 -28.38 -33.89 -13.86
N SER A 59 -28.18 -33.54 -15.14
CA SER A 59 -27.24 -34.28 -15.98
C SER A 59 -25.84 -33.73 -15.77
N LEU A 60 -24.90 -34.58 -15.38
CA LEU A 60 -23.48 -34.23 -15.22
C LEU A 60 -22.72 -34.20 -16.56
N LYS A 61 -23.42 -34.43 -17.67
CA LYS A 61 -22.83 -34.47 -19.00
C LYS A 61 -22.19 -33.14 -19.34
N GLY A 62 -20.88 -33.16 -19.58
CA GLY A 62 -20.13 -31.97 -19.99
C GLY A 62 -19.76 -31.05 -18.84
N PHE A 63 -20.07 -31.41 -17.58
CA PHE A 63 -19.48 -30.75 -16.42
C PHE A 63 -17.96 -30.96 -16.45
N GLU A 64 -17.21 -29.98 -15.97
CA GLU A 64 -15.77 -30.06 -15.84
C GLU A 64 -15.36 -29.91 -14.38
N LEU A 65 -14.56 -30.85 -13.89
CA LEU A 65 -13.86 -30.73 -12.63
C LEU A 65 -12.44 -30.25 -12.89
N HIS A 66 -12.09 -29.10 -12.33
CA HIS A 66 -10.76 -28.49 -12.35
C HIS A 66 -10.11 -28.74 -10.99
N TYR A 67 -8.86 -29.19 -10.99
CA TYR A 67 -8.11 -29.54 -9.78
C TYR A 67 -6.61 -29.51 -10.06
N ASN A 68 -5.82 -28.97 -9.12
CA ASN A 68 -4.38 -28.74 -9.34
C ASN A 68 -4.14 -27.91 -10.62
N THR A 69 -3.40 -28.47 -11.58
CA THR A 69 -3.21 -27.91 -12.93
C THR A 69 -3.92 -28.75 -14.01
N SER A 70 -4.88 -29.58 -13.61
CA SER A 70 -5.60 -30.54 -14.45
C SER A 70 -7.09 -30.22 -14.53
N GLN A 71 -7.75 -30.72 -15.57
CA GLN A 71 -9.20 -30.70 -15.69
C GLN A 71 -9.69 -32.04 -16.24
N VAL A 72 -10.90 -32.45 -15.87
CA VAL A 72 -11.55 -33.66 -16.40
C VAL A 72 -13.04 -33.40 -16.63
N THR A 73 -13.52 -33.79 -17.80
CA THR A 73 -14.95 -33.76 -18.11
C THR A 73 -15.64 -34.97 -17.48
N LEU A 74 -16.75 -34.73 -16.79
CA LEU A 74 -17.59 -35.78 -16.20
C LEU A 74 -18.41 -36.50 -17.30
N PRO A 75 -18.66 -37.81 -17.12
CA PRO A 75 -19.47 -38.58 -18.08
C PRO A 75 -20.96 -38.21 -17.99
N ASP A 76 -21.73 -38.71 -18.96
CA ASP A 76 -23.19 -38.58 -18.94
C ASP A 76 -23.77 -39.42 -17.79
N PHE A 77 -24.34 -38.74 -16.80
CA PHE A 77 -24.98 -39.35 -15.63
C PHE A 77 -26.11 -38.45 -15.14
N GLU A 78 -27.28 -39.03 -14.86
CA GLU A 78 -28.46 -38.33 -14.36
C GLU A 78 -28.56 -38.45 -12.84
N LEU A 79 -28.02 -37.46 -12.12
CA LEU A 79 -28.03 -37.42 -10.67
C LEU A 79 -29.41 -36.94 -10.15
N GLN A 80 -30.10 -37.79 -9.42
CA GLN A 80 -31.43 -37.49 -8.88
C GLN A 80 -31.37 -36.46 -7.74
N PRO A 81 -32.44 -35.69 -7.47
CA PRO A 81 -32.51 -34.80 -6.31
C PRO A 81 -32.17 -35.52 -5.01
N GLY A 82 -31.24 -34.97 -4.23
CA GLY A 82 -30.80 -35.53 -2.96
C GLY A 82 -30.01 -36.84 -3.05
N ALA A 83 -29.54 -37.22 -4.24
CA ALA A 83 -28.71 -38.40 -4.45
C ALA A 83 -27.21 -38.05 -4.48
N TYR A 84 -26.40 -39.06 -4.17
CA TYR A 84 -24.94 -39.02 -4.19
C TYR A 84 -24.40 -39.81 -5.39
N VAL A 85 -23.22 -39.43 -5.90
CA VAL A 85 -22.45 -40.23 -6.85
C VAL A 85 -20.96 -40.11 -6.55
N ILE A 86 -20.27 -41.25 -6.56
CA ILE A 86 -18.84 -41.34 -6.31
C ILE A 86 -18.10 -41.08 -7.61
N ALA A 87 -17.18 -40.14 -7.63
CA ALA A 87 -16.31 -39.87 -8.77
C ALA A 87 -14.89 -40.36 -8.47
N ALA A 88 -14.46 -41.39 -9.21
CA ALA A 88 -13.15 -41.99 -9.06
C ALA A 88 -12.47 -42.16 -10.42
N ARG A 89 -11.14 -42.34 -10.40
CA ARG A 89 -10.39 -42.62 -11.63
C ARG A 89 -10.93 -43.89 -12.31
N PHE A 90 -11.00 -43.91 -13.63
CA PHE A 90 -11.64 -44.98 -14.41
C PHE A 90 -11.16 -46.41 -14.08
N ASN A 91 -9.90 -46.59 -13.73
CA ASN A 91 -9.33 -47.90 -13.38
C ASN A 91 -9.55 -48.31 -11.91
N ASN A 92 -10.16 -47.43 -11.12
CA ASN A 92 -10.50 -47.64 -9.71
C ASN A 92 -12.02 -47.62 -9.48
N ALA A 93 -12.82 -47.12 -10.43
CA ALA A 93 -14.26 -46.94 -10.29
C ALA A 93 -15.00 -48.23 -9.88
N GLU A 94 -14.65 -49.37 -10.49
CA GLU A 94 -15.25 -50.68 -10.16
C GLU A 94 -15.05 -51.07 -8.68
N LEU A 95 -13.99 -50.58 -8.02
CA LEU A 95 -13.74 -50.83 -6.60
C LEU A 95 -14.75 -50.15 -5.68
N PHE A 96 -15.41 -49.10 -6.17
CA PHE A 96 -16.37 -48.30 -5.42
C PHE A 96 -17.84 -48.65 -5.71
N GLU A 97 -18.13 -49.43 -6.76
CA GLU A 97 -19.48 -49.88 -7.11
C GLU A 97 -20.24 -50.59 -5.96
N PRO A 98 -19.57 -51.34 -5.04
CA PRO A 98 -20.27 -51.92 -3.90
C PRO A 98 -20.85 -50.90 -2.90
N TYR A 99 -20.44 -49.63 -2.98
CA TYR A 99 -20.82 -48.58 -2.02
C TYR A 99 -21.86 -47.61 -2.58
N GLY A 100 -22.00 -47.49 -3.91
CA GLY A 100 -23.00 -46.60 -4.51
C GLY A 100 -22.86 -46.48 -6.02
N ASP A 101 -23.59 -45.52 -6.60
CA ASP A 101 -23.40 -45.15 -8.00
C ASP A 101 -22.03 -44.51 -8.19
N VAL A 102 -21.31 -44.91 -9.25
CA VAL A 102 -19.95 -44.44 -9.54
C VAL A 102 -19.86 -43.89 -10.96
N ILE A 103 -19.24 -42.72 -11.09
CA ILE A 103 -18.82 -42.17 -12.37
C ILE A 103 -17.31 -42.32 -12.55
N SER A 104 -16.90 -42.75 -13.74
CA SER A 104 -15.50 -42.99 -14.09
C SER A 104 -14.87 -41.75 -14.71
N LEU A 105 -13.89 -41.17 -14.02
CA LEU A 105 -13.10 -40.04 -14.51
C LEU A 105 -11.90 -40.55 -15.33
N SER A 106 -11.72 -40.03 -16.54
CA SER A 106 -10.63 -40.46 -17.44
C SER A 106 -9.24 -40.20 -16.87
N GLN A 107 -9.12 -39.15 -16.07
CA GLN A 107 -7.99 -38.82 -15.23
C GLN A 107 -8.48 -38.22 -13.91
N PHE A 108 -7.84 -38.59 -12.81
CA PHE A 108 -8.15 -38.08 -11.48
C PHE A 108 -7.02 -38.43 -10.52
N SER A 109 -6.54 -37.45 -9.76
CA SER A 109 -5.57 -37.62 -8.68
C SER A 109 -5.54 -36.34 -7.85
N LEU A 110 -5.59 -36.50 -6.52
CA LEU A 110 -5.66 -35.42 -5.55
C LEU A 110 -4.29 -35.19 -4.90
N LEU A 111 -4.08 -34.01 -4.33
CA LEU A 111 -2.90 -33.75 -3.50
C LEU A 111 -3.26 -34.01 -2.04
N ASN A 112 -2.48 -34.83 -1.35
CA ASN A 112 -2.68 -35.09 0.09
C ASN A 112 -2.57 -33.80 0.92
N SER A 113 -1.73 -32.85 0.47
CA SER A 113 -1.53 -31.56 1.15
C SER A 113 -2.71 -30.59 1.01
N GLY A 114 -3.60 -30.80 0.04
CA GLY A 114 -4.62 -29.81 -0.31
C GLY A 114 -4.50 -29.27 -1.74
N THR A 115 -5.64 -28.85 -2.28
CA THR A 115 -5.79 -28.14 -3.56
C THR A 115 -7.19 -27.53 -3.65
N THR A 116 -7.40 -26.66 -4.64
CA THR A 116 -8.75 -26.18 -4.98
C THR A 116 -9.41 -27.14 -5.94
N LEU A 117 -10.64 -27.54 -5.63
CA LEU A 117 -11.53 -28.28 -6.51
C LEU A 117 -12.62 -27.34 -6.99
N THR A 118 -12.72 -27.16 -8.30
CA THR A 118 -13.70 -26.25 -8.91
C THR A 118 -14.53 -27.03 -9.94
N LEU A 119 -15.86 -27.01 -9.79
CA LEU A 119 -16.81 -27.70 -10.65
C LEU A 119 -17.54 -26.67 -11.52
N TYR A 120 -17.42 -26.81 -12.84
CA TYR A 120 -18.13 -26.01 -13.83
C TYR A 120 -19.22 -26.84 -14.53
N ASN A 121 -20.35 -26.22 -14.84
CA ASN A 121 -21.37 -26.84 -15.68
C ASN A 121 -20.97 -26.81 -17.17
N ALA A 122 -21.79 -27.43 -18.03
CA ALA A 122 -21.52 -27.52 -19.48
C ALA A 122 -21.51 -26.17 -20.22
N ASP A 123 -22.09 -25.12 -19.63
CA ASP A 123 -22.08 -23.75 -20.15
C ASP A 123 -20.89 -22.92 -19.63
N GLY A 124 -20.01 -23.53 -18.82
CA GLY A 124 -18.82 -22.90 -18.25
C GLY A 124 -19.12 -22.04 -17.01
N GLN A 125 -20.28 -22.20 -16.39
CA GLN A 125 -20.63 -21.48 -15.16
C GLN A 125 -20.14 -22.26 -13.94
N LEU A 126 -19.61 -21.54 -12.94
CA LEU A 126 -19.20 -22.12 -11.67
C LEU A 126 -20.40 -22.73 -10.94
N VAL A 127 -20.27 -23.98 -10.52
CA VAL A 127 -21.29 -24.73 -9.76
C VAL A 127 -20.87 -24.91 -8.31
N PHE A 128 -19.61 -25.24 -8.05
CA PHE A 128 -19.11 -25.45 -6.69
C PHE A 128 -17.59 -25.26 -6.64
N GLU A 129 -17.08 -24.72 -5.54
CA GLU A 129 -15.66 -24.62 -5.26
C GLU A 129 -15.38 -25.02 -3.81
N VAL A 130 -14.23 -25.68 -3.58
CA VAL A 130 -13.72 -25.93 -2.23
C VAL A 130 -12.18 -25.98 -2.27
N ALA A 131 -11.54 -25.22 -1.38
CA ALA A 131 -10.08 -25.16 -1.24
C ALA A 131 -9.60 -25.99 -0.04
N TYR A 132 -9.61 -27.32 -0.17
CA TYR A 132 -9.29 -28.21 0.95
C TYR A 132 -7.78 -28.21 1.29
N SER A 133 -7.45 -28.39 2.57
CA SER A 133 -6.08 -28.48 3.09
C SER A 133 -5.92 -29.69 4.02
N SER A 134 -4.70 -30.23 4.10
CA SER A 134 -4.37 -31.25 5.11
C SER A 134 -4.58 -30.75 6.56
N ASP A 135 -4.60 -29.44 6.78
CA ASP A 135 -4.85 -28.84 8.09
C ASP A 135 -6.30 -28.97 8.55
N TRP A 136 -7.21 -29.33 7.64
CA TRP A 136 -8.63 -29.53 7.95
C TRP A 136 -8.88 -30.86 8.67
N TYR A 137 -7.92 -31.78 8.63
CA TYR A 137 -8.06 -33.04 9.32
C TYR A 137 -7.94 -32.87 10.83
N SER A 138 -8.83 -33.56 11.56
CA SER A 138 -8.70 -33.71 13.01
C SER A 138 -7.37 -34.41 13.36
N PRO A 139 -6.74 -34.07 14.50
CA PRO A 139 -5.46 -34.65 14.88
C PRO A 139 -5.44 -36.20 14.82
N GLY A 140 -4.52 -36.76 14.03
CA GLY A 140 -4.35 -38.19 13.84
C GLY A 140 -5.31 -38.84 12.83
N ARG A 141 -6.00 -38.04 12.01
CA ARG A 141 -6.88 -38.48 10.93
C ARG A 141 -6.46 -37.99 9.54
N ASP A 142 -5.22 -37.52 9.38
CA ASP A 142 -4.65 -37.02 8.13
C ASP A 142 -4.38 -38.10 7.06
N GLN A 143 -4.55 -39.38 7.40
CA GLN A 143 -4.28 -40.54 6.56
C GLN A 143 -5.35 -41.62 6.75
N GLY A 144 -5.85 -42.16 5.64
CA GLY A 144 -6.91 -43.17 5.62
C GLY A 144 -8.29 -42.65 6.01
N TYR A 145 -8.48 -41.33 6.03
CA TYR A 145 -9.80 -40.68 6.23
C TYR A 145 -10.09 -39.70 5.09
N SER A 146 -11.37 -39.49 4.81
CA SER A 146 -11.84 -38.40 3.96
C SER A 146 -12.08 -37.13 4.78
N LEU A 147 -12.10 -35.99 4.07
CA LEU A 147 -12.76 -34.78 4.54
C LEU A 147 -14.24 -34.86 4.13
N GLU A 148 -15.14 -34.59 5.06
CA GLU A 148 -16.59 -34.61 4.89
C GLU A 148 -17.16 -33.23 5.22
N MET A 149 -18.08 -32.76 4.37
CA MET A 149 -18.92 -31.60 4.65
C MET A 149 -19.86 -31.89 5.82
N ILE A 150 -19.98 -30.96 6.78
CA ILE A 150 -20.76 -31.12 8.01
C ILE A 150 -22.24 -30.78 7.74
N ASP A 151 -22.55 -29.64 7.15
CA ASP A 151 -23.91 -29.18 6.86
C ASP A 151 -24.07 -28.79 5.39
N LEU A 152 -24.96 -29.47 4.67
CA LEU A 152 -25.24 -29.20 3.25
C LEU A 152 -25.85 -27.82 3.00
N ASN A 153 -26.49 -27.21 4.02
CA ASN A 153 -27.03 -25.85 3.92
C ASN A 153 -25.98 -24.77 4.15
N TYR A 154 -24.78 -25.16 4.60
CA TYR A 154 -23.68 -24.26 4.94
C TYR A 154 -22.53 -24.36 3.92
N ALA A 155 -22.86 -24.77 2.69
CA ALA A 155 -21.91 -25.18 1.66
C ALA A 155 -20.94 -24.08 1.18
N CYS A 156 -21.23 -22.80 1.44
CA CYS A 156 -20.32 -21.72 1.09
C CYS A 156 -19.21 -21.45 2.11
N LYS A 157 -19.18 -22.18 3.24
CA LYS A 157 -18.09 -22.04 4.21
C LYS A 157 -17.11 -23.18 3.98
N ASP A 158 -15.85 -22.82 3.76
CA ASP A 158 -14.75 -23.77 3.59
C ASP A 158 -14.43 -24.45 4.93
N PHE A 159 -13.28 -24.18 5.54
CA PHE A 159 -12.79 -24.89 6.73
C PHE A 159 -13.82 -25.10 7.86
N GLU A 160 -14.71 -24.14 8.11
CA GLU A 160 -15.70 -24.23 9.20
C GLU A 160 -16.78 -25.30 8.99
N ASN A 161 -17.01 -25.72 7.74
CA ASN A 161 -18.02 -26.71 7.38
C ASN A 161 -17.42 -28.07 6.97
N TRP A 162 -16.13 -28.29 7.19
CA TRP A 162 -15.46 -29.52 6.78
C TRP A 162 -14.69 -30.14 7.94
N THR A 163 -14.74 -31.46 8.06
CA THR A 163 -13.96 -32.19 9.07
C THR A 163 -13.61 -33.59 8.61
N SER A 164 -12.74 -34.28 9.34
CA SER A 164 -12.42 -35.68 9.03
C SER A 164 -13.61 -36.59 9.27
N SER A 165 -13.85 -37.55 8.37
CA SER A 165 -14.90 -38.55 8.50
C SER A 165 -14.91 -39.20 9.88
N LEU A 166 -16.10 -39.27 10.49
CA LEU A 166 -16.34 -40.00 11.74
C LEU A 166 -16.57 -41.51 11.52
N SER A 167 -16.62 -41.98 10.28
CA SER A 167 -16.81 -43.38 9.91
C SER A 167 -15.66 -44.26 10.40
N GLU A 168 -15.97 -45.47 10.87
CA GLU A 168 -14.95 -46.47 11.23
C GLU A 168 -14.13 -46.90 10.00
N LEU A 169 -14.73 -46.85 8.82
CA LEU A 169 -14.12 -47.17 7.52
C LEU A 169 -13.27 -46.02 6.97
N GLY A 170 -13.27 -44.86 7.62
CA GLY A 170 -12.52 -43.67 7.22
C GLY A 170 -13.22 -42.76 6.21
N ALA A 171 -14.30 -43.21 5.57
CA ALA A 171 -15.10 -42.42 4.63
C ALA A 171 -16.53 -42.99 4.53
N THR A 172 -17.43 -42.30 3.83
CA THR A 172 -18.84 -42.70 3.58
C THR A 172 -19.23 -42.64 2.10
N PRO A 173 -18.49 -43.30 1.18
CA PRO A 173 -18.80 -43.23 -0.24
C PRO A 173 -20.21 -43.74 -0.55
N GLY A 174 -20.99 -42.93 -1.28
CA GLY A 174 -22.35 -43.22 -1.74
C GLY A 174 -23.45 -42.94 -0.70
N GLU A 175 -23.11 -42.43 0.48
CA GLU A 175 -24.02 -42.28 1.61
C GLU A 175 -23.89 -40.88 2.24
N ALA A 176 -24.82 -40.52 3.13
CA ALA A 176 -24.67 -39.28 3.87
C ALA A 176 -23.43 -39.31 4.79
N ASN A 177 -22.68 -38.21 4.79
CA ASN A 177 -21.46 -38.02 5.60
C ASN A 177 -21.64 -38.46 7.06
N ALA A 178 -20.69 -39.23 7.59
CA ALA A 178 -20.70 -39.64 9.00
C ALA A 178 -20.59 -38.45 9.97
N SER A 179 -20.03 -37.33 9.49
CA SER A 179 -19.85 -36.08 10.21
C SER A 179 -21.03 -35.12 10.07
N ALA A 180 -22.11 -35.53 9.38
CA ALA A 180 -23.25 -34.68 9.09
C ALA A 180 -23.90 -34.15 10.39
N ASN A 181 -24.02 -32.82 10.48
CA ASN A 181 -24.62 -32.13 11.61
C ASN A 181 -25.15 -30.75 11.17
N SER A 182 -26.09 -30.18 11.91
CA SER A 182 -26.56 -28.82 11.62
C SER A 182 -25.67 -27.77 12.26
N ILE A 183 -25.19 -26.82 11.46
CA ILE A 183 -24.46 -25.64 11.95
C ILE A 183 -25.47 -24.50 12.11
N VAL A 184 -25.39 -23.79 13.23
CA VAL A 184 -26.23 -22.61 13.49
C VAL A 184 -25.33 -21.38 13.34
N ASP A 185 -25.47 -20.69 12.22
CA ASP A 185 -24.92 -19.35 12.03
C ASP A 185 -26.01 -18.31 12.30
N THR A 186 -25.66 -17.28 13.06
CA THR A 186 -26.56 -16.17 13.38
C THR A 186 -25.91 -14.81 13.16
N GLU A 187 -24.64 -14.77 12.76
CA GLU A 187 -23.93 -13.53 12.54
C GLU A 187 -23.98 -13.19 11.04
N PRO A 188 -24.39 -11.97 10.67
CA PRO A 188 -24.33 -11.56 9.28
C PRO A 188 -22.90 -11.16 8.87
N PRO A 189 -22.60 -11.19 7.55
CA PRO A 189 -21.33 -10.71 7.03
C PRO A 189 -21.06 -9.24 7.41
N LYS A 190 -19.85 -8.97 7.91
CA LYS A 190 -19.40 -7.62 8.29
C LYS A 190 -18.32 -7.15 7.33
N LEU A 191 -18.44 -5.91 6.85
CA LEU A 191 -17.38 -5.30 6.07
C LEU A 191 -16.15 -5.08 6.98
N LEU A 192 -15.03 -5.69 6.62
CA LEU A 192 -13.76 -5.52 7.33
C LEU A 192 -12.96 -4.34 6.77
N SER A 193 -12.92 -4.21 5.45
CA SER A 193 -12.16 -3.18 4.75
C SER A 193 -12.64 -2.98 3.33
N TYR A 194 -12.38 -1.81 2.76
CA TYR A 194 -12.46 -1.58 1.33
C TYR A 194 -11.23 -0.81 0.83
N SER A 195 -10.90 -0.96 -0.44
CA SER A 195 -9.79 -0.27 -1.09
C SER A 195 -10.07 -0.03 -2.57
N SER A 196 -9.45 1.00 -3.14
CA SER A 196 -9.38 1.23 -4.58
C SER A 196 -8.04 1.89 -4.90
N GLU A 197 -7.47 1.54 -6.05
CA GLU A 197 -6.19 2.09 -6.51
C GLU A 197 -6.35 3.10 -7.66
N ASP A 198 -7.49 3.07 -8.35
CA ASP A 198 -7.73 3.76 -9.62
C ASP A 198 -9.08 4.51 -9.65
N ASN A 199 -9.81 4.52 -8.54
CA ASN A 199 -11.19 5.01 -8.43
C ASN A 199 -12.17 4.43 -9.46
N LEU A 200 -11.85 3.28 -10.03
CA LEU A 200 -12.65 2.57 -11.01
C LEU A 200 -13.10 1.23 -10.44
N VAL A 201 -12.17 0.51 -9.79
CA VAL A 201 -12.41 -0.79 -9.18
C VAL A 201 -12.28 -0.66 -7.67
N TYR A 202 -13.36 -1.00 -6.98
CA TYR A 202 -13.43 -1.03 -5.53
C TYR A 202 -13.50 -2.49 -5.06
N GLN A 203 -12.59 -2.85 -4.17
CA GLN A 203 -12.56 -4.16 -3.54
C GLN A 203 -13.04 -4.03 -2.09
N LEU A 204 -14.07 -4.78 -1.74
CA LEU A 204 -14.63 -4.86 -0.40
C LEU A 204 -14.40 -6.27 0.16
N ILE A 205 -13.87 -6.37 1.38
CA ILE A 205 -13.57 -7.63 2.05
C ILE A 205 -14.50 -7.80 3.26
N PHE A 206 -15.19 -8.93 3.31
CA PHE A 206 -16.12 -9.28 4.38
C PHE A 206 -15.53 -10.28 5.38
N SER A 207 -16.12 -10.36 6.57
CA SER A 207 -15.73 -11.25 7.66
C SER A 207 -15.91 -12.74 7.34
N GLU A 208 -16.68 -13.04 6.31
CA GLU A 208 -17.11 -14.37 5.91
C GLU A 208 -17.60 -14.36 4.46
N ASN A 209 -17.84 -15.55 3.91
CA ASN A 209 -18.37 -15.69 2.57
C ASN A 209 -19.79 -15.15 2.48
N ILE A 210 -20.02 -14.25 1.53
CA ILE A 210 -21.32 -13.68 1.20
C ILE A 210 -22.00 -14.57 0.16
N ASN A 211 -23.33 -14.59 0.17
CA ASN A 211 -24.14 -15.35 -0.77
C ASN A 211 -23.83 -14.88 -2.20
N GLU A 212 -23.36 -15.80 -3.03
CA GLU A 212 -22.90 -15.51 -4.39
C GLU A 212 -24.03 -15.13 -5.38
N SER A 213 -25.29 -15.08 -4.91
CA SER A 213 -26.42 -14.56 -5.67
C SER A 213 -26.35 -13.03 -5.78
N VAL A 214 -25.49 -12.55 -6.68
CA VAL A 214 -25.32 -11.14 -7.09
C VAL A 214 -26.66 -10.46 -7.41
N GLY A 215 -27.66 -11.22 -7.89
CA GLY A 215 -28.99 -10.72 -8.25
C GLY A 215 -29.83 -10.18 -7.08
N ASP A 216 -29.47 -10.52 -5.84
CA ASP A 216 -30.14 -10.02 -4.64
C ASP A 216 -29.50 -8.73 -4.09
N LEU A 217 -28.29 -8.40 -4.56
CA LEU A 217 -27.61 -7.17 -4.16
C LEU A 217 -28.16 -5.95 -4.90
N VAL A 218 -28.35 -4.87 -4.16
CA VAL A 218 -28.62 -3.55 -4.71
C VAL A 218 -27.41 -2.68 -4.41
N VAL A 219 -26.62 -2.39 -5.44
CA VAL A 219 -25.44 -1.53 -5.37
C VAL A 219 -25.77 -0.21 -6.06
N VAL A 220 -25.64 0.89 -5.34
CA VAL A 220 -25.95 2.25 -5.82
C VAL A 220 -24.81 3.19 -5.46
N LEU A 221 -24.37 3.98 -6.42
CA LEU A 221 -23.41 5.05 -6.19
C LEU A 221 -24.13 6.40 -6.26
N GLU A 222 -24.02 7.21 -5.21
CA GLU A 222 -24.57 8.56 -5.16
C GLU A 222 -23.46 9.61 -5.03
N PRO A 223 -23.55 10.76 -5.73
CA PRO A 223 -24.55 11.09 -6.74
C PRO A 223 -24.40 10.19 -7.98
N GLY A 224 -25.53 9.77 -8.57
CA GLY A 224 -25.59 8.85 -9.71
C GLY A 224 -25.13 9.42 -11.05
N VAL A 225 -24.05 10.20 -11.05
CA VAL A 225 -23.37 10.72 -12.24
C VAL A 225 -22.41 9.69 -12.84
N ILE A 226 -21.97 8.72 -12.05
CA ILE A 226 -21.17 7.56 -12.46
C ILE A 226 -22.01 6.31 -12.20
N ASN A 227 -22.17 5.46 -13.21
CA ASN A 227 -22.89 4.19 -13.05
C ASN A 227 -21.92 3.08 -12.61
N ILE A 228 -22.48 2.00 -12.07
CA ILE A 228 -21.77 0.75 -11.84
C ILE A 228 -21.80 -0.06 -13.14
N ALA A 229 -20.63 -0.43 -13.64
CA ALA A 229 -20.48 -1.26 -14.84
C ALA A 229 -20.83 -2.72 -14.52
N GLU A 230 -20.19 -3.25 -13.47
CA GLU A 230 -20.48 -4.59 -12.97
C GLU A 230 -20.08 -4.70 -11.50
N PHE A 231 -20.63 -5.70 -10.84
CA PHE A 231 -20.13 -6.14 -9.55
C PHE A 231 -20.18 -7.66 -9.49
N ARG A 232 -19.20 -8.25 -8.82
CA ARG A 232 -19.01 -9.70 -8.76
C ARG A 232 -18.41 -10.10 -7.42
N ILE A 233 -18.76 -11.30 -6.99
CA ILE A 233 -18.19 -11.90 -5.79
C ILE A 233 -17.03 -12.79 -6.23
N VAL A 234 -15.91 -12.68 -5.54
CA VAL A 234 -14.67 -13.42 -5.78
C VAL A 234 -14.25 -14.06 -4.47
N GLU A 235 -13.75 -15.31 -4.50
CA GLU A 235 -13.28 -16.01 -3.29
C GLU A 235 -14.34 -16.07 -2.16
N GLY A 236 -15.63 -15.98 -2.48
CA GLY A 236 -16.75 -16.01 -1.55
C GLY A 236 -16.92 -14.76 -0.66
N ASN A 237 -15.85 -14.16 -0.15
CA ASN A 237 -15.92 -13.05 0.83
C ASN A 237 -15.54 -11.67 0.27
N ARG A 238 -15.27 -11.58 -1.05
CA ARG A 238 -14.78 -10.36 -1.67
C ARG A 238 -15.77 -9.85 -2.71
N LEU A 239 -16.33 -8.67 -2.49
CA LEU A 239 -17.16 -8.00 -3.48
C LEU A 239 -16.31 -7.01 -4.27
N ILE A 240 -16.23 -7.22 -5.58
CA ILE A 240 -15.62 -6.29 -6.52
C ILE A 240 -16.74 -5.45 -7.13
N VAL A 241 -16.62 -4.12 -7.05
CA VAL A 241 -17.51 -3.15 -7.68
C VAL A 241 -16.70 -2.36 -8.70
N GLU A 242 -17.06 -2.47 -9.96
CA GLU A 242 -16.44 -1.77 -11.08
C GLU A 242 -17.37 -0.67 -11.59
N LEU A 243 -16.87 0.56 -11.68
CA LEU A 243 -17.61 1.70 -12.20
C LEU A 243 -17.50 1.78 -13.74
N GLU A 244 -18.45 2.44 -14.41
CA GLU A 244 -18.36 2.71 -15.86
C GLU A 244 -17.27 3.73 -16.21
N SER A 245 -16.86 4.55 -15.22
CA SER A 245 -15.81 5.54 -15.35
C SER A 245 -15.18 5.83 -13.99
N GLU A 246 -13.87 6.11 -13.98
CA GLU A 246 -13.14 6.51 -12.78
C GLU A 246 -13.73 7.79 -12.14
N ILE A 247 -13.66 7.88 -10.81
CA ILE A 247 -13.90 9.14 -10.11
C ILE A 247 -12.70 10.05 -10.35
N THR A 248 -12.94 11.22 -10.95
CA THR A 248 -11.88 12.15 -11.38
C THR A 248 -11.92 13.51 -10.66
N SER A 249 -12.99 13.83 -9.92
CA SER A 249 -13.14 15.10 -9.21
C SER A 249 -13.57 14.90 -7.76
N GLY A 250 -13.14 15.82 -6.89
CA GLY A 250 -13.29 15.79 -5.43
C GLY A 250 -14.70 15.97 -4.87
N ASP A 251 -15.71 15.39 -5.51
CA ASP A 251 -16.99 15.12 -4.87
C ASP A 251 -16.86 13.83 -4.06
N SER A 252 -17.37 13.80 -2.84
CA SER A 252 -17.53 12.56 -2.06
C SER A 252 -18.68 11.76 -2.67
N PHE A 253 -18.44 10.47 -2.94
CA PHE A 253 -19.50 9.58 -3.40
C PHE A 253 -19.88 8.62 -2.28
N THR A 254 -21.16 8.34 -2.12
CA THR A 254 -21.64 7.33 -1.19
C THR A 254 -22.00 6.08 -1.98
N LEU A 255 -21.23 5.00 -1.78
CA LEU A 255 -21.56 3.68 -2.28
C LEU A 255 -22.47 2.99 -1.27
N THR A 256 -23.72 2.78 -1.66
CA THR A 256 -24.73 2.06 -0.88
C THR A 256 -24.85 0.63 -1.37
N ILE A 257 -24.77 -0.34 -0.47
CA ILE A 257 -24.90 -1.77 -0.76
C ILE A 257 -25.95 -2.37 0.16
N ASP A 258 -27.03 -2.86 -0.43
CA ASP A 258 -28.11 -3.59 0.24
C ASP A 258 -28.17 -5.03 -0.26
N GLY A 259 -28.72 -5.93 0.56
CA GLY A 259 -28.88 -7.35 0.24
C GLY A 259 -27.67 -8.24 0.53
N VAL A 260 -26.62 -7.72 1.17
CA VAL A 260 -25.48 -8.55 1.60
C VAL A 260 -25.97 -9.55 2.64
N ALA A 261 -25.86 -10.84 2.34
CA ALA A 261 -26.25 -11.90 3.25
C ALA A 261 -25.26 -13.05 3.16
N ASP A 262 -25.16 -13.86 4.20
CA ASP A 262 -24.48 -15.15 4.13
C ASP A 262 -25.37 -16.22 3.45
N CYS A 263 -24.87 -17.44 3.39
CA CYS A 263 -25.56 -18.56 2.73
C CYS A 263 -26.65 -19.21 3.59
N THR A 264 -26.69 -18.89 4.88
CA THR A 264 -27.80 -19.27 5.78
C THR A 264 -28.92 -18.24 5.79
N GLY A 265 -28.70 -17.10 5.14
CA GLY A 265 -29.66 -16.01 5.03
C GLY A 265 -29.56 -14.97 6.15
N ASN A 266 -28.46 -14.92 6.92
CA ASN A 266 -28.23 -13.78 7.81
C ASN A 266 -27.84 -12.58 6.96
N SER A 267 -28.72 -11.58 6.91
CA SER A 267 -28.50 -10.35 6.15
C SER A 267 -27.80 -9.28 7.00
N ALA A 268 -26.79 -8.65 6.42
CA ALA A 268 -26.19 -7.44 6.96
C ALA A 268 -27.16 -6.26 6.83
N ASP A 269 -26.95 -5.24 7.67
CA ASP A 269 -27.57 -3.93 7.47
C ASP A 269 -27.05 -3.29 6.17
N ILE A 270 -27.81 -2.33 5.64
CA ILE A 270 -27.41 -1.52 4.48
C ILE A 270 -26.05 -0.88 4.77
N LEU A 271 -25.09 -1.11 3.87
CA LEU A 271 -23.76 -0.55 3.95
C LEU A 271 -23.73 0.78 3.20
N GLU A 272 -23.20 1.82 3.84
CA GLU A 272 -22.95 3.13 3.24
C GLU A 272 -21.45 3.44 3.35
N LEU A 273 -20.77 3.58 2.21
CA LEU A 273 -19.33 3.82 2.14
C LEU A 273 -19.04 5.15 1.45
N GLU A 274 -18.33 6.03 2.15
CA GLU A 274 -17.82 7.27 1.57
C GLU A 274 -16.57 6.99 0.74
N LEU A 275 -16.74 7.00 -0.58
CA LEU A 275 -15.66 6.90 -1.55
C LEU A 275 -15.04 8.29 -1.74
N SER A 276 -13.74 8.37 -1.48
CA SER A 276 -12.93 9.56 -1.76
C SER A 276 -12.28 9.43 -3.14
N ASN A 277 -12.15 10.54 -3.85
CA ASN A 277 -11.33 10.63 -5.06
C ASN A 277 -9.85 10.49 -4.70
N ILE A 278 -9.23 9.35 -5.02
CA ILE A 278 -7.79 9.12 -4.89
C ILE A 278 -7.15 9.42 -6.24
N ARG A 279 -6.53 10.59 -6.40
CA ARG A 279 -5.96 10.97 -7.69
C ARG A 279 -4.55 10.38 -7.85
N LYS A 280 -4.16 10.00 -9.07
CA LYS A 280 -2.74 9.76 -9.38
C LYS A 280 -1.95 11.05 -9.12
N ALA A 281 -0.83 10.95 -8.41
CA ALA A 281 0.05 12.09 -8.22
C ALA A 281 0.60 12.57 -9.58
N GLU A 282 0.68 13.89 -9.75
CA GLU A 282 1.32 14.56 -10.89
C GLU A 282 2.42 15.52 -10.41
N PRO A 283 3.38 15.89 -11.27
CA PRO A 283 4.42 16.87 -10.92
C PRO A 283 3.81 18.18 -10.39
N GLY A 284 4.29 18.62 -9.22
CA GLY A 284 3.77 19.77 -8.49
C GLY A 284 2.82 19.43 -7.33
N ASP A 285 2.41 18.17 -7.19
CA ASP A 285 1.58 17.72 -6.07
C ASP A 285 2.36 17.32 -4.82
N LEU A 286 3.55 16.75 -5.04
CA LEU A 286 4.43 16.21 -4.01
C LEU A 286 5.74 16.99 -4.01
N LEU A 287 6.30 17.21 -2.83
CA LEU A 287 7.63 17.78 -2.67
C LEU A 287 8.47 16.89 -1.75
N LEU A 288 9.77 16.80 -2.02
CA LEU A 288 10.76 16.37 -1.04
C LEU A 288 10.79 17.39 0.10
N SER A 289 10.65 16.91 1.33
CA SER A 289 10.59 17.75 2.55
C SER A 289 11.78 17.54 3.47
N GLU A 290 12.39 16.36 3.49
CA GLU A 290 13.52 16.06 4.38
C GLU A 290 14.37 14.92 3.80
N VAL A 291 15.69 15.02 3.93
CA VAL A 291 16.63 13.97 3.51
C VAL A 291 17.68 13.76 4.59
N LEU A 292 17.81 12.51 5.05
CA LEU A 292 18.94 12.04 5.85
C LEU A 292 19.81 11.14 4.98
N PHE A 293 21.03 11.62 4.68
CA PHE A 293 22.02 10.93 3.85
C PHE A 293 23.30 10.54 4.63
N ASN A 294 23.36 10.87 5.93
CA ASN A 294 24.44 10.46 6.83
C ASN A 294 23.86 9.99 8.17
N PRO A 295 23.32 8.76 8.25
CA PRO A 295 22.66 8.26 9.46
C PRO A 295 23.68 7.92 10.54
N ARG A 296 23.23 7.91 11.80
CA ARG A 296 24.05 7.42 12.93
C ARG A 296 24.50 5.98 12.68
N PRO A 297 25.62 5.52 13.28
CA PRO A 297 26.06 4.14 13.16
C PRO A 297 24.96 3.12 13.50
N GLY A 298 24.61 2.26 12.53
CA GLY A 298 23.51 1.29 12.65
C GLY A 298 22.12 1.86 12.36
N GLY A 299 22.02 3.10 11.90
CA GLY A 299 20.82 3.68 11.31
C GLY A 299 20.71 3.43 9.82
N SER A 300 19.67 4.00 9.22
CA SER A 300 19.37 3.92 7.78
C SER A 300 19.09 5.32 7.26
N ASP A 301 19.35 5.54 5.97
CA ASP A 301 18.94 6.76 5.26
C ASP A 301 17.41 6.88 5.29
N PHE A 302 16.93 8.11 5.12
CA PHE A 302 15.53 8.31 4.82
C PHE A 302 15.29 9.49 3.89
N VAL A 303 14.20 9.42 3.16
CA VAL A 303 13.66 10.51 2.34
C VAL A 303 12.23 10.76 2.77
N GLU A 304 11.88 12.01 3.04
CA GLU A 304 10.53 12.44 3.36
C GLU A 304 9.92 13.22 2.21
N ILE A 305 8.63 12.98 1.96
CA ILE A 305 7.83 13.76 1.03
C ILE A 305 6.61 14.33 1.74
N VAL A 306 6.05 15.39 1.15
CA VAL A 306 4.79 15.99 1.58
C VAL A 306 3.84 16.13 0.40
N ASN A 307 2.55 15.91 0.65
CA ASN A 307 1.48 16.26 -0.28
C ASN A 307 1.08 17.72 -0.10
N ILE A 308 1.41 18.56 -1.09
CA ILE A 308 1.04 19.99 -1.09
C ILE A 308 -0.27 20.28 -1.83
N SER A 309 -0.89 19.26 -2.43
CA SER A 309 -2.20 19.37 -3.06
C SER A 309 -3.34 19.33 -2.03
N ASP A 310 -4.56 19.63 -2.47
CA ASP A 310 -5.78 19.50 -1.68
C ASP A 310 -6.50 18.15 -1.88
N GLN A 311 -5.89 17.21 -2.61
CA GLN A 311 -6.44 15.89 -2.93
C GLN A 311 -5.68 14.77 -2.23
N LYS A 312 -6.36 13.64 -1.98
CA LYS A 312 -5.69 12.39 -1.63
C LYS A 312 -4.95 11.88 -2.86
N LEU A 313 -3.70 11.47 -2.69
CA LEU A 313 -2.87 11.02 -3.81
C LEU A 313 -2.44 9.57 -3.64
N SER A 314 -2.57 8.80 -4.71
CA SER A 314 -1.91 7.50 -4.81
C SER A 314 -0.43 7.71 -5.14
N LEU A 315 0.44 7.04 -4.40
CA LEU A 315 1.89 6.98 -4.66
C LEU A 315 2.29 5.79 -5.54
N ARG A 316 1.31 5.12 -6.15
CA ARG A 316 1.57 4.02 -7.09
C ARG A 316 2.50 4.50 -8.21
N GLU A 317 3.41 3.63 -8.60
CA GLU A 317 4.44 3.87 -9.64
C GLU A 317 5.48 4.94 -9.30
N LEU A 318 5.40 5.59 -8.12
CA LEU A 318 6.44 6.48 -7.63
C LEU A 318 7.57 5.72 -6.95
N GLY A 319 8.76 6.29 -7.05
CA GLY A 319 9.96 5.81 -6.41
C GLY A 319 10.97 6.92 -6.19
N PHE A 320 12.09 6.54 -5.60
CA PHE A 320 13.25 7.40 -5.47
C PHE A 320 14.33 6.97 -6.46
N SER A 321 15.01 7.94 -7.05
CA SER A 321 16.15 7.69 -7.92
C SER A 321 17.25 8.73 -7.67
N ARG A 322 18.34 8.62 -8.43
CA ARG A 322 19.46 9.56 -8.48
C ARG A 322 20.06 9.56 -9.88
N LYS A 323 20.92 10.52 -10.19
CA LYS A 323 21.75 10.48 -11.40
C LYS A 323 23.07 9.77 -11.13
N ASN A 324 23.54 8.99 -12.10
CA ASN A 324 24.87 8.40 -12.09
C ASN A 324 25.96 9.45 -12.40
N THR A 325 27.23 9.04 -12.40
CA THR A 325 28.39 9.93 -12.60
C THR A 325 28.46 10.61 -13.98
N ILE A 326 27.68 10.15 -14.96
CA ILE A 326 27.56 10.76 -16.30
C ILE A 326 26.26 11.56 -16.49
N GLY A 327 25.45 11.68 -15.43
CA GLY A 327 24.21 12.49 -15.42
C GLY A 327 22.97 11.77 -15.94
N GLU A 328 22.99 10.43 -16.06
CA GLU A 328 21.81 9.65 -16.45
C GLU A 328 21.05 9.20 -15.20
N ILE A 329 19.71 9.25 -15.25
CA ILE A 329 18.83 8.81 -14.17
C ILE A 329 18.91 7.28 -14.04
N GLU A 330 19.16 6.78 -12.84
CA GLU A 330 19.17 5.34 -12.55
C GLU A 330 17.73 4.78 -12.45
N GLU A 331 17.58 3.46 -12.54
CA GLU A 331 16.29 2.78 -12.32
C GLU A 331 15.73 3.19 -10.95
N PRO A 332 14.45 3.62 -10.84
CA PRO A 332 13.89 4.04 -9.58
C PRO A 332 13.64 2.87 -8.63
N ASP A 333 13.98 3.06 -7.36
CA ASP A 333 13.55 2.22 -6.25
C ASP A 333 12.10 2.60 -5.88
N LEU A 334 11.14 1.74 -6.24
CA LEU A 334 9.72 2.03 -6.08
C LEU A 334 9.29 1.94 -4.61
N ILE A 335 8.46 2.91 -4.18
CA ILE A 335 7.92 3.03 -2.81
C ILE A 335 6.97 1.87 -2.46
N GLY A 336 6.46 1.15 -3.47
CA GLY A 336 5.52 0.04 -3.33
C GLY A 336 4.10 0.43 -3.75
N ASN A 337 3.23 -0.57 -3.84
CA ASN A 337 1.83 -0.37 -4.23
C ASN A 337 0.98 -0.04 -2.99
N ASN A 338 -0.10 0.73 -3.19
CA ASN A 338 -1.17 0.97 -2.19
C ASN A 338 -0.86 1.97 -1.08
N ILE A 339 0.09 2.88 -1.30
CA ILE A 339 0.32 3.99 -0.39
C ILE A 339 -0.46 5.21 -0.87
N ILE A 340 -1.31 5.73 0.01
CA ILE A 340 -2.08 6.95 -0.21
C ILE A 340 -1.55 8.01 0.76
N ILE A 341 -1.31 9.21 0.25
CA ILE A 341 -0.90 10.36 1.05
C ILE A 341 -2.04 11.39 1.10
N GLU A 342 -2.45 11.76 2.31
CA GLU A 342 -3.51 12.74 2.56
C GLU A 342 -3.03 14.18 2.29
N PRO A 343 -3.93 15.14 2.00
CA PRO A 343 -3.58 16.55 1.86
C PRO A 343 -2.78 17.08 3.06
N GLY A 344 -1.59 17.65 2.81
CA GLY A 344 -0.69 18.19 3.84
C GLY A 344 0.02 17.15 4.70
N GLN A 345 -0.16 15.85 4.44
CA GLN A 345 0.53 14.79 5.16
C GLN A 345 1.99 14.67 4.71
N TYR A 346 2.86 14.37 5.67
CA TYR A 346 4.26 14.03 5.46
C TYR A 346 4.43 12.51 5.61
N LEU A 347 5.16 11.88 4.70
CA LEU A 347 5.53 10.46 4.77
C LEU A 347 7.05 10.31 4.64
N CYS A 348 7.64 9.57 5.57
CA CYS A 348 9.06 9.28 5.63
C CYS A 348 9.32 7.84 5.16
N PHE A 349 10.22 7.67 4.19
CA PHE A 349 10.56 6.38 3.60
C PHE A 349 12.00 6.00 3.97
N THR A 350 12.19 4.75 4.42
CA THR A 350 13.47 4.25 4.91
C THR A 350 13.55 2.73 4.74
N GLU A 351 14.76 2.16 4.76
CA GLU A 351 14.95 0.69 4.75
C GLU A 351 14.86 0.07 6.15
N ASP A 352 14.93 0.87 7.22
CA ASP A 352 14.81 0.41 8.61
C ASP A 352 13.94 1.38 9.43
N LYS A 353 12.65 1.08 9.54
CA LYS A 353 11.70 1.91 10.30
C LYS A 353 12.04 1.94 11.78
N GLN A 354 12.48 0.82 12.34
CA GLN A 354 12.80 0.72 13.77
C GLN A 354 13.98 1.62 14.13
N ALA A 355 15.00 1.68 13.28
CA ALA A 355 16.13 2.58 13.46
C ALA A 355 15.68 4.06 13.53
N GLN A 356 14.74 4.49 12.68
CA GLN A 356 14.24 5.88 12.72
C GLN A 356 13.50 6.18 14.02
N VAL A 357 12.62 5.28 14.46
CA VAL A 357 11.85 5.45 15.71
C VAL A 357 12.79 5.51 16.93
N ILE A 358 13.85 4.69 16.95
CA ILE A 358 14.82 4.65 18.04
C ILE A 358 15.72 5.90 18.03
N ASN A 359 16.20 6.32 16.87
CA ASN A 359 17.13 7.44 16.74
C ASN A 359 16.45 8.80 16.91
N TYR A 360 15.16 8.90 16.53
CA TYR A 360 14.36 10.12 16.54
C TYR A 360 13.08 9.94 17.37
N PRO A 361 13.12 10.14 18.70
CA PRO A 361 11.98 9.84 19.59
C PRO A 361 10.71 10.68 19.37
N LYS A 362 10.78 11.72 18.55
CA LYS A 362 9.64 12.57 18.16
C LYS A 362 8.99 12.14 16.85
N ALA A 363 9.54 11.13 16.17
CA ALA A 363 9.04 10.64 14.90
C ALA A 363 7.57 10.21 15.01
N VAL A 364 6.80 10.44 13.93
CA VAL A 364 5.43 9.97 13.85
C VAL A 364 5.43 8.59 13.20
N GLU A 365 5.47 7.54 14.02
CA GLU A 365 5.64 6.15 13.55
C GLU A 365 4.62 5.72 12.49
N SER A 366 3.38 6.21 12.54
CA SER A 366 2.35 5.92 11.52
C SER A 366 2.65 6.50 10.14
N ASN A 367 3.53 7.51 10.08
CA ASN A 367 3.94 8.19 8.85
C ASN A 367 5.31 7.71 8.35
N ILE A 368 5.94 6.74 9.03
CA ILE A 368 7.18 6.10 8.56
C ILE A 368 6.82 4.81 7.83
N ILE A 369 7.22 4.75 6.57
CA ILE A 369 7.00 3.64 5.66
C ILE A 369 8.34 2.94 5.42
N GLU A 370 8.40 1.66 5.78
CA GLU A 370 9.56 0.82 5.46
C GLU A 370 9.44 0.34 4.01
N ILE A 371 10.46 0.57 3.20
CA ILE A 371 10.52 0.17 1.79
C ILE A 371 11.69 -0.78 1.55
N ALA A 372 11.62 -1.52 0.44
CA ALA A 372 12.59 -2.58 0.16
C ALA A 372 14.02 -2.07 -0.07
N SER A 373 14.15 -0.91 -0.71
CA SER A 373 15.42 -0.24 -0.98
C SER A 373 15.24 1.25 -1.16
N LEU A 374 16.29 2.01 -0.85
CA LEU A 374 16.51 3.37 -1.31
C LEU A 374 17.74 3.41 -2.24
N PRO A 375 17.81 4.41 -3.14
CA PRO A 375 19.05 4.68 -3.87
C PRO A 375 20.17 4.94 -2.87
N SER A 376 21.38 4.47 -3.17
CA SER A 376 22.50 4.71 -2.25
C SER A 376 22.86 6.20 -2.21
N TYR A 377 22.70 6.84 -1.07
CA TYR A 377 23.11 8.21 -0.85
C TYR A 377 24.52 8.22 -0.22
N THR A 378 25.37 9.15 -0.66
CA THR A 378 26.73 9.27 -0.11
C THR A 378 26.76 10.40 0.89
N ASN A 379 27.64 10.33 1.90
CA ASN A 379 27.66 11.31 2.97
C ASN A 379 28.12 12.71 2.52
N GLU A 380 28.86 12.83 1.41
CA GLU A 380 29.44 14.11 0.99
C GLU A 380 28.55 14.91 0.05
N THR A 381 28.05 14.30 -1.03
CA THR A 381 27.26 14.98 -2.07
C THR A 381 26.34 14.01 -2.79
N GLY A 382 25.14 14.42 -3.18
CA GLY A 382 24.30 13.57 -4.02
C GLY A 382 23.03 14.25 -4.49
N GLU A 383 22.18 13.50 -5.20
CA GLU A 383 20.90 13.97 -5.69
C GLU A 383 19.82 12.95 -5.36
N VAL A 384 18.73 13.43 -4.75
CA VAL A 384 17.50 12.67 -4.54
C VAL A 384 16.49 13.11 -5.59
N LEU A 385 15.95 12.16 -6.35
CA LEU A 385 14.87 12.37 -7.30
C LEU A 385 13.62 11.67 -6.80
N LEU A 386 12.51 12.40 -6.67
CA LEU A 386 11.18 11.80 -6.63
C LEU A 386 10.69 11.66 -8.06
N ILE A 387 10.43 10.43 -8.50
CA ILE A 387 10.19 10.12 -9.91
C ILE A 387 9.15 9.01 -10.06
N ASP A 388 8.51 8.92 -11.21
CA ASP A 388 7.68 7.75 -11.55
C ASP A 388 8.41 6.72 -12.43
N SER A 389 7.76 5.60 -12.69
CA SER A 389 8.24 4.52 -13.57
C SER A 389 8.45 4.94 -15.03
N ASP A 390 7.89 6.07 -15.46
CA ASP A 390 8.08 6.66 -16.79
C ASP A 390 9.22 7.69 -16.82
N TYR A 391 10.00 7.78 -15.74
CA TYR A 391 11.08 8.74 -15.54
C TYR A 391 10.63 10.22 -15.53
N ARG A 392 9.36 10.50 -15.19
CA ARG A 392 8.90 11.88 -14.97
C ARG A 392 9.29 12.33 -13.56
N ILE A 393 10.06 13.41 -13.48
CA ILE A 393 10.52 13.97 -12.20
C ILE A 393 9.39 14.80 -11.57
N PHE A 394 9.08 14.48 -10.32
CA PHE A 394 8.11 15.19 -9.49
C PHE A 394 8.79 16.28 -8.69
N ASP A 395 9.95 15.95 -8.10
CA ASP A 395 10.80 16.89 -7.38
C ASP A 395 12.24 16.36 -7.32
N SER A 396 13.18 17.25 -7.05
CA SER A 396 14.61 16.90 -6.97
C SER A 396 15.31 17.72 -5.90
N PHE A 397 16.25 17.09 -5.20
CA PHE A 397 17.10 17.77 -4.24
C PHE A 397 18.56 17.33 -4.41
N GLU A 398 19.42 18.28 -4.81
CA GLU A 398 20.87 18.11 -4.77
C GLU A 398 21.37 18.58 -3.39
N TYR A 399 22.04 17.68 -2.68
CA TYR A 399 22.59 17.93 -1.35
C TYR A 399 24.11 17.90 -1.35
N HIS A 400 24.67 18.65 -0.43
CA HIS A 400 26.08 18.59 -0.04
C HIS A 400 26.16 18.60 1.50
N GLU A 401 27.14 17.91 2.07
CA GLU A 401 27.37 17.85 3.52
C GLU A 401 27.56 19.26 4.12
N ASP A 402 28.19 20.16 3.36
CA ASP A 402 28.43 21.56 3.76
C ASP A 402 27.17 22.43 3.80
N MET A 403 26.02 21.91 3.37
CA MET A 403 24.72 22.54 3.58
C MET A 403 24.29 22.48 5.06
N HIS A 404 24.91 21.62 5.87
CA HIS A 404 24.69 21.65 7.30
C HIS A 404 25.19 22.96 7.92
N HIS A 405 24.47 23.45 8.92
CA HIS A 405 24.86 24.66 9.61
C HIS A 405 26.24 24.49 10.26
N VAL A 406 27.15 25.44 10.07
CA VAL A 406 28.55 25.41 10.54
C VAL A 406 28.75 25.19 12.05
N SER A 407 27.69 25.27 12.86
CA SER A 407 27.74 24.94 14.29
C SER A 407 27.51 23.46 14.60
N ILE A 408 27.23 22.65 13.58
CA ILE A 408 27.12 21.19 13.69
C ILE A 408 28.54 20.65 13.52
N ASP A 409 29.15 20.24 14.62
CA ASP A 409 30.50 19.68 14.62
C ASP A 409 30.53 18.23 14.10
N ASP A 410 29.39 17.53 14.19
CA ASP A 410 29.19 16.13 13.80
C ASP A 410 27.83 16.00 13.08
N PRO A 411 27.81 15.83 11.75
CA PRO A 411 26.58 15.74 10.97
C PRO A 411 25.91 14.36 11.03
N ASP A 412 26.49 13.37 11.73
CA ASP A 412 25.90 12.04 11.86
C ASP A 412 24.50 12.08 12.49
N GLY A 413 23.50 11.65 11.73
CA GLY A 413 22.10 11.67 12.13
C GLY A 413 21.46 13.06 12.12
N VAL A 414 22.03 14.01 11.37
CA VAL A 414 21.40 15.31 11.12
C VAL A 414 20.86 15.32 9.69
N SER A 415 19.55 15.55 9.54
CA SER A 415 18.92 15.68 8.22
C SER A 415 18.97 17.10 7.69
N LEU A 416 18.77 17.23 6.37
CA LEU A 416 18.42 18.50 5.73
C LEU A 416 16.91 18.56 5.51
N GLU A 417 16.30 19.65 5.93
CA GLU A 417 14.87 19.91 5.93
C GLU A 417 14.54 21.08 4.99
N ARG A 418 13.52 20.91 4.16
CA ARG A 418 12.97 21.97 3.31
C ARG A 418 11.97 22.80 4.09
N VAL A 419 12.18 24.12 4.11
CA VAL A 419 11.26 25.07 4.76
C VAL A 419 10.13 25.42 3.80
N ILE A 420 8.98 24.80 4.01
CA ILE A 420 7.77 25.01 3.20
C ILE A 420 6.90 26.07 3.86
N GLN A 421 6.81 27.26 3.26
CA GLN A 421 5.89 28.32 3.69
C GLN A 421 4.70 28.40 2.71
N ASN A 422 3.48 28.40 3.26
CA ASN A 422 2.22 28.63 2.53
C ASN A 422 1.97 27.70 1.32
N ASN A 423 2.34 26.41 1.42
CA ASN A 423 2.12 25.38 0.38
C ASN A 423 2.54 25.79 -1.05
N SER A 424 3.51 26.71 -1.17
CA SER A 424 3.96 27.24 -2.44
C SER A 424 5.31 26.64 -2.83
N ALA A 425 5.37 26.00 -4.01
CA ALA A 425 6.57 25.37 -4.59
C ALA A 425 7.75 26.33 -4.88
N VAL A 426 7.66 27.59 -4.47
CA VAL A 426 8.62 28.66 -4.77
C VAL A 426 9.78 28.71 -3.76
N ASN A 427 9.64 28.08 -2.59
CA ASN A 427 10.69 28.08 -1.58
C ASN A 427 11.62 26.88 -1.73
N THR A 428 12.84 27.15 -2.19
CA THR A 428 13.96 26.19 -2.36
C THR A 428 14.90 26.17 -1.15
N PHE A 429 14.43 26.62 0.03
CA PHE A 429 15.30 26.75 1.20
C PHE A 429 15.40 25.44 1.98
N TRP A 430 16.60 24.88 2.04
CA TRP A 430 16.97 23.74 2.87
C TRP A 430 17.85 24.18 4.04
N GLN A 431 17.67 23.57 5.20
CA GLN A 431 18.43 23.85 6.42
C GLN A 431 18.67 22.57 7.21
N SER A 432 19.61 22.57 8.15
CA SER A 432 19.74 21.46 9.09
C SER A 432 18.55 21.40 10.04
N ALA A 433 18.09 20.18 10.31
CA ALA A 433 17.13 19.91 11.36
C ALA A 433 17.63 20.42 12.72
N SER A 434 16.69 20.96 13.50
CA SER A 434 17.02 21.57 14.80
C SER A 434 17.43 20.52 15.83
N ALA A 435 18.42 20.87 16.66
CA ALA A 435 18.76 20.09 17.86
C ALA A 435 17.57 19.91 18.82
N SER A 436 16.60 20.85 18.84
CA SER A 436 15.38 20.71 19.63
C SER A 436 14.47 19.60 19.13
N GLU A 437 14.52 19.30 17.84
CA GLU A 437 13.81 18.19 17.20
C GLU A 437 14.65 16.91 17.16
N ASN A 438 15.80 16.91 17.84
CA ASN A 438 16.76 15.81 17.85
C ASN A 438 17.34 15.51 16.46
N TYR A 439 17.54 16.58 15.69
CA TYR A 439 18.25 16.60 14.40
C TYR A 439 17.57 15.87 13.23
N ALA A 440 16.28 15.52 13.36
CA ALA A 440 15.43 15.16 12.23
C ALA A 440 13.93 15.23 12.60
N THR A 441 13.05 15.35 11.61
CA THR A 441 11.59 15.43 11.78
C THR A 441 10.77 14.34 11.04
N PRO A 442 11.20 13.06 11.04
CA PRO A 442 10.57 12.03 10.22
C PRO A 442 9.08 11.83 10.56
N GLY A 443 8.25 12.07 9.55
CA GLY A 443 6.80 11.87 9.57
C GLY A 443 5.99 13.10 9.98
N TYR A 444 6.60 14.27 10.17
CA TYR A 444 5.86 15.48 10.56
C TYR A 444 6.42 16.79 10.01
N GLY A 445 7.51 16.73 9.24
CA GLY A 445 8.08 17.87 8.54
C GLY A 445 8.79 18.89 9.43
N ALA A 446 9.56 19.75 8.76
CA ALA A 446 10.39 20.76 9.38
C ALA A 446 9.63 21.64 10.36
N VAL A 447 10.11 21.73 11.60
CA VAL A 447 9.65 22.74 12.56
C VAL A 447 10.56 23.96 12.38
N PRO A 448 10.04 25.10 11.87
CA PRO A 448 10.87 26.29 11.72
C PRO A 448 11.49 26.65 13.07
N ALA A 449 12.82 26.54 13.18
CA ALA A 449 13.53 27.24 14.23
C ALA A 449 13.16 28.72 14.11
N ASN A 450 13.10 29.47 15.22
CA ASN A 450 12.94 30.94 15.21
C ASN A 450 14.19 31.62 14.58
N VAL A 451 14.55 31.25 13.36
CA VAL A 451 15.38 32.05 12.47
C VAL A 451 14.40 33.04 11.86
N ASP A 452 14.56 34.31 12.21
CA ASP A 452 13.71 35.35 11.67
C ASP A 452 14.08 35.55 10.19
N ASP A 453 13.36 34.86 9.31
CA ASP A 453 13.56 34.81 7.85
C ASP A 453 13.42 36.16 7.14
N ARG A 454 13.12 37.24 7.88
CA ARG A 454 13.09 38.60 7.35
C ARG A 454 14.46 39.08 6.87
N PHE A 455 15.57 38.47 7.31
CA PHE A 455 16.90 38.74 6.76
C PHE A 455 17.86 37.54 6.88
N ARG A 456 18.85 37.44 5.96
CA ARG A 456 19.90 36.40 5.95
C ARG A 456 21.27 37.00 5.69
N LEU A 457 22.27 36.54 6.43
CA LEU A 457 23.71 36.80 6.25
C LEU A 457 24.38 35.62 5.53
N VAL A 458 25.13 35.90 4.47
CA VAL A 458 25.90 34.91 3.68
C VAL A 458 27.33 35.42 3.51
N LEU A 459 28.31 34.55 3.68
CA LEU A 459 29.74 34.83 3.46
C LEU A 459 30.24 33.99 2.30
N SER A 460 31.00 34.56 1.37
CA SER A 460 31.56 33.81 0.25
C SER A 460 32.86 34.43 -0.28
N PRO A 461 33.99 33.70 -0.27
CA PRO A 461 34.19 32.40 0.35
C PRO A 461 34.18 32.49 1.90
N GLU A 462 33.89 31.38 2.59
CA GLU A 462 33.96 31.27 4.06
C GLU A 462 35.38 31.06 4.60
N VAL A 463 36.32 30.78 3.69
CA VAL A 463 37.76 30.72 3.93
C VAL A 463 38.43 31.57 2.87
N PHE A 464 39.29 32.51 3.28
CA PHE A 464 39.98 33.39 2.34
C PHE A 464 41.41 33.68 2.81
N THR A 465 42.30 33.95 1.87
CA THR A 465 43.74 34.08 2.04
C THR A 465 44.23 35.38 1.40
N PRO A 466 44.27 36.51 2.14
CA PRO A 466 44.75 37.79 1.61
C PRO A 466 46.29 37.80 1.50
N ASP A 467 46.83 37.13 0.49
CA ASP A 467 48.26 37.03 0.19
C ASP A 467 48.68 37.75 -1.10
N ASN A 468 47.73 38.41 -1.76
CA ASN A 468 47.90 39.20 -2.98
C ASN A 468 48.34 38.36 -4.19
N ASP A 469 47.95 37.08 -4.25
CA ASP A 469 48.08 36.17 -5.38
C ASP A 469 46.92 36.29 -6.40
N GLY A 470 45.84 36.97 -6.01
CA GLY A 470 44.64 37.21 -6.81
C GLY A 470 43.53 36.17 -6.66
N ILE A 471 43.66 35.23 -5.74
CA ILE A 471 42.72 34.14 -5.44
C ILE A 471 42.28 34.26 -3.98
N ASP A 472 40.97 34.25 -3.73
CA ASP A 472 40.40 34.31 -2.37
C ASP A 472 40.99 35.42 -1.48
N GLU A 473 41.25 36.60 -2.04
CA GLU A 473 41.85 37.75 -1.32
C GLU A 473 40.91 38.38 -0.29
N GLU A 474 39.62 38.17 -0.45
CA GLU A 474 38.57 38.78 0.34
C GLU A 474 37.35 37.87 0.41
N THR A 475 36.58 38.01 1.48
CA THR A 475 35.24 37.45 1.53
C THR A 475 34.22 38.48 1.09
N THR A 476 33.16 38.02 0.44
CA THR A 476 31.97 38.81 0.16
C THR A 476 30.93 38.55 1.25
N ILE A 477 30.56 39.59 1.98
CA ILE A 477 29.48 39.60 2.96
C ILE A 477 28.21 40.06 2.25
N SER A 478 27.23 39.17 2.12
CA SER A 478 25.94 39.44 1.48
C SER A 478 24.79 39.34 2.48
N ILE A 479 23.91 40.33 2.46
CA ILE A 479 22.65 40.36 3.19
C ILE A 479 21.50 40.29 2.21
N ASN A 480 20.57 39.38 2.45
CA ASN A 480 19.29 39.28 1.75
C ASN A 480 18.15 39.47 2.76
N ALA A 481 17.39 40.55 2.61
CA ALA A 481 16.28 40.93 3.46
C ALA A 481 14.98 41.02 2.65
N GLN A 482 13.85 40.68 3.28
CA GLN A 482 12.55 40.68 2.63
C GLN A 482 12.03 42.10 2.35
N ASP A 483 12.35 43.04 3.25
CA ASP A 483 11.90 44.43 3.26
C ASP A 483 13.06 45.42 3.45
N GLY A 484 12.73 46.71 3.48
CA GLY A 484 13.69 47.79 3.73
C GLY A 484 13.95 48.01 5.23
N GLY A 485 15.21 48.21 5.59
CA GLY A 485 15.65 48.38 6.97
C GLY A 485 17.06 48.93 7.10
N VAL A 486 17.53 49.02 8.34
CA VAL A 486 18.87 49.53 8.68
C VAL A 486 19.77 48.38 9.11
N LEU A 487 21.00 48.35 8.61
CA LEU A 487 21.94 47.27 8.78
C LEU A 487 23.22 47.75 9.47
N ASP A 488 23.62 47.02 10.51
CA ASP A 488 24.90 47.14 11.19
C ASP A 488 25.67 45.81 11.04
N ILE A 489 26.85 45.84 10.42
CA ILE A 489 27.73 44.67 10.29
C ILE A 489 29.03 44.92 11.05
N SER A 490 29.39 44.02 11.95
CA SER A 490 30.61 44.07 12.73
C SER A 490 31.32 42.73 12.77
N ILE A 491 32.64 42.75 12.85
CA ILE A 491 33.51 41.59 12.88
C ILE A 491 34.20 41.53 14.22
N PHE A 492 34.15 40.36 14.85
CA PHE A 492 34.73 40.09 16.15
C PHE A 492 35.77 38.97 16.04
N ASP A 493 36.77 38.98 16.92
CA ASP A 493 37.65 37.82 17.11
C ASP A 493 36.91 36.68 17.85
N ILE A 494 37.56 35.52 17.97
CA ILE A 494 37.00 34.36 18.71
C ILE A 494 36.70 34.64 20.18
N ASN A 495 37.28 35.68 20.78
CA ASN A 495 37.06 36.07 22.17
C ASN A 495 35.90 37.09 22.29
N GLY A 496 35.26 37.46 21.18
CA GLY A 496 34.20 38.46 21.13
C GLY A 496 34.68 39.91 21.19
N VAL A 497 35.97 40.17 20.94
CA VAL A 497 36.50 41.53 20.84
C VAL A 497 36.19 42.08 19.46
N LEU A 498 35.60 43.28 19.39
CA LEU A 498 35.32 43.96 18.13
C LEU A 498 36.62 44.30 17.40
N VAL A 499 36.72 43.85 16.16
CA VAL A 499 37.90 44.02 15.30
C VAL A 499 37.66 45.08 14.23
N LYS A 500 36.50 45.03 13.58
CA LYS A 500 36.13 45.98 12.51
C LYS A 500 34.63 46.16 12.44
N THR A 501 34.18 47.39 12.23
CA THR A 501 32.79 47.65 11.83
C THR A 501 32.78 47.85 10.32
N ILE A 502 32.05 46.99 9.61
CA ILE A 502 31.93 47.00 8.16
C ILE A 502 30.87 48.01 7.72
N SER A 503 29.73 48.03 8.42
CA SER A 503 28.67 48.99 8.18
C SER A 503 28.02 49.40 9.50
N LYS A 504 27.54 50.65 9.55
CA LYS A 504 26.78 51.19 10.67
C LYS A 504 25.72 52.15 10.17
N ASN A 505 24.48 51.95 10.62
CA ASN A 505 23.28 52.64 10.17
C ASN A 505 23.10 52.60 8.65
N GLN A 506 23.46 51.48 8.01
CA GLN A 506 23.39 51.36 6.56
C GLN A 506 21.97 50.98 6.14
N TYR A 507 21.26 51.87 5.47
CA TYR A 507 19.96 51.52 4.92
C TYR A 507 20.10 50.55 3.73
N THR A 508 19.26 49.52 3.69
CA THR A 508 19.13 48.56 2.58
C THR A 508 17.65 48.33 2.29
N ASN A 509 17.29 48.17 1.01
CA ASN A 509 15.92 47.84 0.61
C ASN A 509 15.65 46.33 0.62
N ARG A 510 16.64 45.50 0.24
CA ARG A 510 16.54 44.03 0.14
C ARG A 510 17.92 43.40 0.13
N PHE A 511 18.81 43.88 -0.73
CA PHE A 511 20.15 43.33 -0.89
C PHE A 511 21.21 44.32 -0.44
N PHE A 512 22.17 43.85 0.34
CA PHE A 512 23.39 44.60 0.64
C PHE A 512 24.58 43.66 0.50
N THR A 513 25.61 44.11 -0.22
CA THR A 513 26.83 43.33 -0.39
C THR A 513 28.02 44.22 -0.11
N THR A 514 29.01 43.67 0.58
CA THR A 514 30.27 44.33 0.90
C THR A 514 31.37 43.28 0.99
N GLN A 515 32.62 43.71 1.09
CA GLN A 515 33.78 42.83 1.11
C GLN A 515 34.60 43.05 2.37
N TRP A 516 35.29 42.00 2.80
CA TRP A 516 36.26 42.08 3.87
C TRP A 516 37.52 41.33 3.50
N ASP A 517 38.63 42.06 3.57
CA ASP A 517 40.00 41.71 3.19
C ASP A 517 40.83 41.16 4.37
N GLY A 518 40.20 40.89 5.52
CA GLY A 518 40.92 40.40 6.70
C GLY A 518 41.74 41.47 7.42
N SER A 519 41.49 42.75 7.16
CA SER A 519 42.09 43.85 7.91
C SER A 519 41.24 44.28 9.11
N ASP A 520 41.87 44.92 10.10
CA ASP A 520 41.20 45.54 11.26
C ASP A 520 40.71 46.98 10.95
N ALA A 521 40.21 47.68 11.98
CA ALA A 521 39.74 49.06 11.84
C ALA A 521 40.83 50.09 11.47
N THR A 522 42.12 49.75 11.62
CA THR A 522 43.26 50.58 11.23
C THR A 522 43.80 50.26 9.85
N GLY A 523 43.30 49.18 9.23
CA GLY A 523 43.78 48.66 7.94
C GLY A 523 44.95 47.70 8.07
N GLU A 524 45.30 47.27 9.28
CA GLU A 524 46.36 46.28 9.52
C GLU A 524 45.80 44.86 9.33
N ASN A 525 46.60 43.98 8.73
CA ASN A 525 46.21 42.59 8.49
C ASN A 525 46.10 41.82 9.79
N LEU A 526 45.01 41.09 9.94
CA LEU A 526 44.75 40.28 11.11
C LEU A 526 45.59 38.99 11.14
N SER A 527 45.60 38.37 12.32
CA SER A 527 46.23 37.06 12.50
C SER A 527 45.34 35.98 11.88
N MET A 528 45.96 34.89 11.44
CA MET A 528 45.19 33.73 10.99
C MET A 528 44.31 33.20 12.13
N GLY A 529 43.10 32.76 11.80
CA GLY A 529 42.16 32.25 12.78
C GLY A 529 40.72 32.54 12.40
N TYR A 530 39.82 32.13 13.29
CA TYR A 530 38.40 32.37 13.10
C TYR A 530 37.98 33.77 13.54
N TYR A 531 37.05 34.33 12.79
CA TYR A 531 36.37 35.58 13.11
C TYR A 531 34.86 35.38 13.01
N ILE A 532 34.11 36.23 13.71
CA ILE A 532 32.65 36.17 13.76
C ILE A 532 32.12 37.45 13.13
N VAL A 533 31.42 37.32 12.00
CA VAL A 533 30.65 38.39 11.39
C VAL A 533 29.28 38.43 12.06
N VAL A 534 28.90 39.55 12.63
CA VAL A 534 27.58 39.79 13.23
C VAL A 534 26.87 40.83 12.40
N ALA A 535 25.69 40.48 11.88
CA ALA A 535 24.79 41.39 11.21
C ALA A 535 23.57 41.67 12.11
N GLN A 536 23.25 42.94 12.32
CA GLN A 536 22.02 43.39 12.97
C GLN A 536 21.18 44.13 11.94
N TYR A 537 19.95 43.67 11.75
CA TYR A 537 18.99 44.25 10.82
C TYR A 537 17.80 44.82 11.59
N ILE A 538 17.56 46.11 11.42
CA ILE A 538 16.66 46.93 12.24
C ILE A 538 15.52 47.41 11.35
N THR A 539 14.29 47.08 11.74
CA THR A 539 13.05 47.52 11.07
C THR A 539 12.20 48.35 12.05
N ASP A 540 11.04 48.85 11.60
CA ASP A 540 10.08 49.54 12.46
C ASP A 540 9.48 48.58 13.49
N GLY A 541 10.18 48.39 14.62
CA GLY A 541 9.72 47.65 15.78
C GLY A 541 10.67 46.55 16.27
N ASP A 542 11.56 46.03 15.42
CA ASP A 542 12.39 44.86 15.72
C ASP A 542 13.88 45.07 15.40
N VAL A 543 14.73 44.38 16.16
CA VAL A 543 16.16 44.23 15.88
C VAL A 543 16.47 42.75 15.73
N LEU A 544 16.79 42.35 14.51
CA LEU A 544 17.13 40.97 14.17
C LEU A 544 18.65 40.82 14.12
N SER A 545 19.18 39.69 14.56
CA SER A 545 20.62 39.46 14.59
C SER A 545 20.99 38.08 14.10
N GLN A 546 21.97 38.03 13.20
CA GLN A 546 22.56 36.81 12.66
C GLN A 546 24.08 36.89 12.80
N ARG A 547 24.69 35.71 12.88
CA ARG A 547 26.13 35.58 13.05
C ARG A 547 26.63 34.50 12.10
N ALA A 548 27.74 34.76 11.44
CA ALA A 548 28.43 33.81 10.58
C ALA A 548 29.91 33.75 10.97
N LYS A 549 30.50 32.56 10.90
CA LYS A 549 31.91 32.34 11.20
C LYS A 549 32.70 32.37 9.89
N ILE A 550 33.91 32.90 9.95
CA ILE A 550 34.80 32.98 8.79
C ILE A 550 36.23 32.65 9.19
N LEU A 551 36.95 31.93 8.34
CA LEU A 551 38.36 31.60 8.54
C LEU A 551 39.25 32.53 7.71
N LEU A 552 40.08 33.31 8.40
CA LEU A 552 41.19 34.03 7.78
C LEU A 552 42.42 33.12 7.75
N ALA A 553 42.82 32.68 6.57
CA ALA A 553 44.01 31.87 6.35
C ALA A 553 45.21 32.75 5.94
N LYS A 554 46.41 32.16 5.98
CA LYS A 554 47.62 32.72 5.36
C LYS A 554 48.27 31.62 4.55
N ALA A 555 48.66 31.93 3.31
CA ALA A 555 49.51 31.04 2.53
C ALA A 555 50.88 30.90 3.24
N ARG A 556 51.45 29.70 3.15
CA ARG A 556 52.78 29.39 3.71
C ARG A 556 53.90 29.83 2.79
#